data_AF-A0A1H6BF32-F1
#
_entry.id   AF-A0A1H6BF32-F1
#
_cell.length_a   1.000
_cell.length_b   1.000
_cell.length_c   1.000
_cell.angle_alpha   90.00
_cell.angle_beta   90.00
_cell.angle_gamma   90.00
#
_symmetry.space_group_name_H-M   'P 1'
#
loop_
_entity.id
_entity.type
_entity.pdbx_description
1 polymer ?
#
loop_
_entity_poly.entity_id
_entity_poly.type
_entity_poly.pdbx_seq_one_letter_code
_entity_poly.pdbx_strand_id
1 'polypeptide(L)'
;MSAVVQMPTRARTMPRPITGQMRIALGLLCCGALFHEPNGSWRSRAHPAQTVRDATVRSLEARGFARMEEFAGLYNARGACLVLTFAGRRAYGSDGHHAARKAPPVAAEAILVEVEAALVALNAESAKSDRELAQLNRLGQEARRIEADLLRRRAGIEKRMEQIEAARANFNARRVNLRCLVIEAAERLMGGVTS
;
A
#
# COMPACT_ATOMS: atom_id res chain seq x y z
N MET A 1 -46.14 -38.33 54.29
CA MET A 1 -46.54 -37.58 53.07
C MET A 1 -45.27 -37.29 52.29
N SER A 2 -44.89 -38.18 51.36
CA SER A 2 -43.67 -38.04 50.57
C SER A 2 -43.99 -37.34 49.25
N ALA A 3 -43.44 -36.13 49.06
CA ALA A 3 -43.53 -35.41 47.81
C ALA A 3 -42.56 -36.03 46.79
N VAL A 4 -43.12 -36.62 45.73
CA VAL A 4 -42.36 -37.08 44.57
C VAL A 4 -41.93 -35.84 43.78
N VAL A 5 -40.64 -35.51 43.83
CA VAL A 5 -40.05 -34.47 42.99
C VAL A 5 -40.00 -34.98 41.56
N GLN A 6 -40.93 -34.51 40.74
CA GLN A 6 -40.99 -34.80 39.32
C GLN A 6 -39.84 -34.05 38.62
N MET A 7 -38.78 -34.77 38.25
CA MET A 7 -37.73 -34.20 37.39
C MET A 7 -38.32 -33.89 36.00
N PRO A 8 -38.12 -32.68 35.45
CA PRO A 8 -38.59 -32.38 34.11
C PRO A 8 -37.76 -33.15 33.07
N THR A 9 -38.45 -34.01 32.33
CA THR A 9 -37.92 -34.71 31.16
C THR A 9 -37.48 -33.66 30.13
N ARG A 10 -36.16 -33.43 29.99
CA ARG A 10 -35.60 -32.60 28.92
C ARG A 10 -36.03 -33.20 27.58
N ALA A 11 -36.94 -32.51 26.89
CA ALA A 11 -37.32 -32.85 25.53
C ALA A 11 -36.06 -32.90 24.66
N ARG A 12 -35.72 -34.09 24.18
CA ARG A 12 -34.60 -34.33 23.29
C ARG A 12 -34.98 -33.77 21.92
N THR A 13 -34.80 -32.45 21.74
CA THR A 13 -34.99 -31.79 20.44
C THR A 13 -34.15 -32.49 19.39
N MET A 14 -34.79 -33.02 18.34
CA MET A 14 -34.08 -33.66 17.24
C MET A 14 -33.02 -32.69 16.68
N PRO A 15 -31.80 -33.15 16.37
CA PRO A 15 -30.78 -32.30 15.81
C PRO A 15 -31.27 -31.75 14.47
N ARG A 16 -31.36 -30.41 14.38
CA ARG A 16 -31.74 -29.72 13.13
C ARG A 16 -30.84 -30.19 11.99
N PRO A 17 -31.34 -30.34 10.76
CA PRO A 17 -30.52 -30.73 9.63
C PRO A 17 -29.34 -29.76 9.41
N ILE A 18 -28.27 -30.26 8.79
CA ILE A 18 -27.11 -29.45 8.41
C ILE A 18 -27.55 -28.49 7.31
N THR A 19 -27.34 -27.19 7.52
CA THR A 19 -27.68 -26.18 6.51
C THR A 19 -26.64 -26.17 5.39
N GLY A 20 -26.97 -25.60 4.23
CA GLY A 20 -26.01 -25.43 3.14
C GLY A 20 -24.75 -24.66 3.57
N GLN A 21 -24.91 -23.62 4.37
CA GLN A 21 -23.80 -22.82 4.91
C GLN A 21 -22.90 -23.63 5.85
N MET A 22 -23.49 -24.48 6.69
CA MET A 22 -22.72 -25.39 7.54
C MET A 22 -21.97 -26.43 6.72
N ARG A 23 -22.57 -26.94 5.63
CA ARG A 23 -21.91 -27.89 4.73
C ARG A 23 -20.74 -27.24 3.98
N ILE A 24 -20.87 -25.99 3.54
CA ILE A 24 -19.76 -25.21 2.95
C ILE A 24 -18.64 -25.06 3.96
N ALA A 25 -18.95 -24.59 5.17
CA ALA A 25 -17.96 -24.42 6.24
C ALA A 25 -17.25 -25.73 6.63
N LEU A 26 -17.97 -26.86 6.68
CA LEU A 26 -17.36 -28.19 6.86
C LEU A 26 -16.43 -28.57 5.71
N GLY A 27 -16.79 -28.24 4.47
CA GLY A 27 -15.93 -28.45 3.31
C GLY A 27 -14.64 -27.62 3.39
N LEU A 28 -14.74 -26.36 3.83
CA LEU A 28 -13.57 -25.51 4.08
C LEU A 28 -12.68 -26.06 5.19
N LEU A 29 -13.29 -26.55 6.28
CA LEU A 29 -12.58 -27.19 7.40
C LEU A 29 -11.88 -28.50 7.02
N CYS A 30 -12.31 -29.18 5.94
CA CYS A 30 -11.57 -30.32 5.37
C CYS A 30 -10.28 -29.88 4.66
N CYS A 31 -10.21 -28.63 4.19
CA CYS A 31 -9.06 -28.07 3.49
C CYS A 31 -8.04 -27.41 4.44
N GLY A 32 -8.44 -27.01 5.64
CA GLY A 32 -7.61 -26.31 6.62
C GLY A 32 -8.45 -25.67 7.72
N ALA A 33 -7.81 -25.13 8.75
CA ALA A 33 -8.50 -24.41 9.82
C ALA A 33 -9.18 -23.14 9.29
N LEU A 34 -10.25 -22.72 9.98
CA LEU A 34 -10.84 -21.40 9.79
C LEU A 34 -10.27 -20.44 10.82
N PHE A 35 -9.68 -19.34 10.39
CA PHE A 35 -9.12 -18.31 11.24
C PHE A 35 -10.12 -17.18 11.43
N HIS A 36 -10.23 -16.68 12.67
CA HIS A 36 -11.07 -15.53 12.98
C HIS A 36 -10.40 -14.24 12.51
N GLU A 37 -11.12 -13.46 11.72
CA GLU A 37 -10.68 -12.16 11.24
C GLU A 37 -11.19 -11.02 12.14
N PRO A 38 -10.52 -9.86 12.16
CA PRO A 38 -10.98 -8.69 12.93
C PRO A 38 -12.36 -8.18 12.55
N ASN A 39 -12.85 -8.50 11.35
CA ASN A 39 -14.16 -8.09 10.83
C ASN A 39 -15.32 -8.99 11.32
N GLY A 40 -15.06 -9.96 12.22
CA GLY A 40 -16.09 -10.88 12.73
C GLY A 40 -16.49 -11.98 11.73
N SER A 41 -15.61 -12.26 10.76
CA SER A 41 -15.78 -13.38 9.83
C SER A 41 -14.67 -14.41 10.00
N TRP A 42 -14.91 -15.61 9.48
CA TRP A 42 -13.99 -16.73 9.55
C TRP A 42 -13.56 -17.14 8.16
N ARG A 43 -12.26 -17.37 7.97
CA ARG A 43 -11.69 -17.65 6.64
C ARG A 43 -10.73 -18.82 6.67
N SER A 44 -10.79 -19.64 5.61
CA SER A 44 -9.78 -20.67 5.35
C SER A 44 -8.68 -20.09 4.46
N ARG A 45 -7.42 -20.35 4.81
CA ARG A 45 -6.27 -19.97 3.97
C ARG A 45 -6.32 -20.63 2.58
N ALA A 46 -6.79 -21.87 2.50
CA ALA A 46 -6.91 -22.61 1.24
C ALA A 46 -7.98 -22.02 0.29
N HIS A 47 -8.94 -21.25 0.82
CA HIS A 47 -10.03 -20.65 0.06
C HIS A 47 -10.30 -19.21 0.55
N PRO A 48 -9.39 -18.26 0.26
CA PRO A 48 -9.44 -16.92 0.86
C PRO A 48 -10.62 -16.06 0.39
N ALA A 49 -11.24 -16.40 -0.75
CA ALA A 49 -12.43 -15.70 -1.25
C ALA A 49 -13.72 -16.09 -0.51
N GLN A 50 -13.72 -17.18 0.27
CA GLN A 50 -14.91 -17.67 0.97
C GLN A 50 -14.85 -17.29 2.45
N THR A 51 -15.93 -16.66 2.93
CA THR A 51 -16.08 -16.27 4.33
C THR A 51 -17.20 -17.06 4.99
N VAL A 52 -17.00 -17.39 6.27
CA VAL A 52 -17.98 -18.06 7.11
C VAL A 52 -18.38 -17.11 8.24
N ARG A 53 -19.68 -16.96 8.45
CA ARG A 53 -20.22 -16.09 9.51
C ARG A 53 -20.08 -16.74 10.89
N ASP A 54 -19.90 -15.91 11.90
CA ASP A 54 -19.87 -16.29 13.33
C ASP A 54 -21.02 -17.23 13.74
N ALA A 55 -22.24 -16.93 13.31
CA ALA A 55 -23.42 -17.75 13.64
C ALA A 55 -23.29 -19.20 13.14
N THR A 56 -22.67 -19.39 11.96
CA THR A 56 -22.41 -20.72 11.41
C THR A 56 -21.33 -21.43 12.20
N VAL A 57 -20.26 -20.73 12.58
CA VAL A 57 -19.17 -21.27 13.41
C VAL A 57 -19.67 -21.73 14.77
N ARG A 58 -20.39 -20.86 15.49
CA ARG A 58 -21.00 -21.21 16.79
C ARG A 58 -21.97 -22.38 16.67
N SER A 59 -22.71 -22.46 15.56
CA SER A 59 -23.63 -23.58 15.30
C SER A 59 -22.90 -24.90 15.03
N LEU A 60 -21.72 -24.86 14.40
CA LEU A 60 -20.88 -26.04 14.18
C LEU A 60 -20.23 -26.51 15.48
N GLU A 61 -19.75 -25.57 16.28
CA GLU A 61 -19.15 -25.82 17.59
C GLU A 61 -20.17 -26.40 18.58
N ALA A 62 -21.35 -25.78 18.72
CA ALA A 62 -22.42 -26.24 19.60
C ALA A 62 -22.92 -27.67 19.27
N ARG A 63 -22.73 -28.11 18.02
CA ARG A 63 -23.05 -29.47 17.57
C ARG A 63 -21.87 -30.44 17.64
N GLY A 64 -20.71 -29.98 18.10
CA GLY A 64 -19.48 -30.76 18.19
C GLY A 64 -18.84 -31.12 16.84
N PHE A 65 -19.27 -30.48 15.74
CA PHE A 65 -18.72 -30.75 14.41
C PHE A 65 -17.38 -30.04 14.17
N ALA A 66 -17.15 -28.96 14.89
CA ALA A 66 -15.88 -28.28 14.92
C ALA A 66 -15.53 -27.91 16.36
N ARG A 67 -14.26 -27.63 16.63
CA ARG A 67 -13.82 -27.16 17.95
C ARG A 67 -12.96 -25.92 17.79
N MET A 68 -13.09 -25.01 18.75
CA MET A 68 -12.21 -23.85 18.85
C MET A 68 -10.86 -24.28 19.41
N GLU A 69 -9.80 -23.80 18.79
CA GLU A 69 -8.42 -23.94 19.28
C GLU A 69 -7.75 -22.57 19.25
N GLU A 70 -6.98 -22.28 20.29
CA GLU A 70 -6.06 -21.15 20.27
C GLU A 70 -4.80 -21.54 19.52
N PHE A 71 -4.26 -20.60 18.75
CA PHE A 71 -2.96 -20.76 18.12
C PHE A 71 -2.05 -19.60 18.50
N ALA A 72 -0.75 -19.88 18.44
CA ALA A 72 0.30 -18.87 18.49
C ALA A 72 1.05 -18.95 17.15
N GLY A 73 1.06 -17.85 16.40
CA GLY A 73 1.87 -17.76 15.19
C GLY A 73 3.33 -17.37 15.49
N LEU A 74 4.08 -17.11 14.43
CA LEU A 74 5.53 -16.91 14.46
C LEU A 74 5.94 -15.68 15.29
N TYR A 75 5.17 -14.59 15.19
CA TYR A 75 5.44 -13.34 15.91
C TYR A 75 4.64 -13.23 17.21
N ASN A 76 4.31 -14.36 17.84
CA ASN A 76 3.44 -14.44 19.02
C ASN A 76 2.03 -13.86 18.80
N ALA A 77 1.55 -13.72 17.56
CA ALA A 77 0.16 -13.35 17.35
C ALA A 77 -0.71 -14.51 17.84
N ARG A 78 -1.59 -14.20 18.80
CA ARG A 78 -2.55 -15.15 19.34
C ARG A 78 -3.90 -14.93 18.71
N GLY A 79 -4.57 -16.02 18.37
CA GLY A 79 -5.90 -15.97 17.79
C GLY A 79 -6.66 -17.25 18.05
N ALA A 80 -7.94 -17.21 17.69
CA ALA A 80 -8.80 -18.37 17.68
C ALA A 80 -8.89 -18.91 16.25
N CYS A 81 -8.82 -20.22 16.13
CA CYS A 81 -9.12 -20.93 14.91
C CYS A 81 -10.12 -22.04 15.19
N LEU A 82 -10.85 -22.43 14.16
CA LEU A 82 -11.81 -23.51 14.22
C LEU A 82 -11.26 -24.71 13.45
N VAL A 83 -11.28 -25.88 14.09
CA VAL A 83 -10.72 -27.12 13.55
C VAL A 83 -11.81 -28.18 13.43
N LEU A 84 -11.75 -28.98 12.36
CA LEU A 84 -12.68 -30.07 12.11
C LEU A 84 -12.53 -31.19 13.15
N THR A 85 -13.64 -31.62 13.75
CA THR A 85 -13.65 -32.82 14.60
C THR A 85 -13.93 -34.08 13.78
N PHE A 86 -13.72 -35.24 14.38
CA PHE A 86 -14.15 -36.51 13.77
C PHE A 86 -15.67 -36.55 13.50
N ALA A 87 -16.49 -36.01 14.40
CA ALA A 87 -17.92 -35.92 14.22
C ALA A 87 -18.29 -35.01 13.04
N GLY A 88 -17.60 -33.87 12.88
CA GLY A 88 -17.77 -32.99 11.72
C GLY A 88 -17.36 -33.64 10.41
N ARG A 89 -16.27 -34.41 10.40
CA ARG A 89 -15.84 -35.17 9.22
C ARG A 89 -16.89 -36.20 8.80
N ARG A 90 -17.48 -36.93 9.75
CA ARG A 90 -18.60 -37.85 9.46
C ARG A 90 -19.84 -37.11 8.97
N ALA A 91 -20.14 -35.96 9.55
CA ALA A 91 -21.28 -35.12 9.19
C ALA A 91 -21.17 -34.51 7.78
N TYR A 92 -19.93 -34.22 7.31
CA TYR A 92 -19.68 -33.76 5.95
C TYR A 92 -19.90 -34.88 4.91
N GLY A 93 -19.56 -36.12 5.28
CA GLY A 93 -19.75 -37.31 4.45
C GLY A 93 -18.59 -37.59 3.49
N SER A 94 -18.51 -38.83 3.00
CA SER A 94 -17.49 -39.29 2.04
C SER A 94 -17.65 -38.66 0.65
N ASP A 95 -18.87 -38.29 0.29
CA ASP A 95 -19.21 -37.80 -1.06
C ASP A 95 -19.01 -36.28 -1.17
N GLY A 96 -18.55 -35.63 -0.08
CA GLY A 96 -18.23 -34.22 -0.08
C GLY A 96 -17.01 -33.91 -0.93
N HIS A 97 -17.07 -32.81 -1.68
CA HIS A 97 -16.03 -32.41 -2.64
C HIS A 97 -14.61 -32.33 -2.06
N HIS A 98 -14.48 -32.06 -0.75
CA HIS A 98 -13.20 -31.98 -0.05
C HIS A 98 -12.95 -33.13 0.94
N ALA A 99 -13.76 -34.19 0.94
CA ALA A 99 -13.74 -35.23 1.97
C ALA A 99 -12.40 -35.99 2.04
N ALA A 100 -11.74 -36.18 0.89
CA ALA A 100 -10.45 -36.83 0.77
C ALA A 100 -9.25 -35.96 1.20
N ARG A 101 -9.46 -34.65 1.45
CA ARG A 101 -8.38 -33.76 1.86
C ARG A 101 -7.98 -33.99 3.31
N LYS A 102 -6.67 -33.89 3.55
CA LYS A 102 -6.07 -33.85 4.88
C LYS A 102 -5.70 -32.41 5.18
N ALA A 103 -6.40 -31.83 6.15
CA ALA A 103 -6.10 -30.49 6.62
C ALA A 103 -4.65 -30.43 7.13
N PRO A 104 -3.88 -29.40 6.75
CA PRO A 104 -2.56 -29.17 7.31
C PRO A 104 -2.62 -28.87 8.82
N PRO A 105 -1.49 -28.99 9.55
CA PRO A 105 -1.45 -28.64 10.97
C PRO A 105 -1.73 -27.14 11.20
N VAL A 106 -2.53 -26.83 12.21
CA VAL A 106 -2.91 -25.45 12.59
C VAL A 106 -1.69 -24.55 12.77
N ALA A 107 -0.64 -25.04 13.44
CA ALA A 107 0.58 -24.26 13.68
C ALA A 107 1.27 -23.83 12.37
N ALA A 108 1.31 -24.71 11.37
CA ALA A 108 1.88 -24.38 10.06
C ALA A 108 1.00 -23.37 9.33
N GLU A 109 -0.32 -23.51 9.39
CA GLU A 109 -1.24 -22.56 8.77
C GLU A 109 -1.18 -21.18 9.43
N ALA A 110 -1.08 -21.10 10.76
CA ALA A 110 -0.95 -19.85 11.49
C ALA A 110 0.30 -19.07 11.05
N ILE A 111 1.45 -19.75 10.93
CA ILE A 111 2.69 -19.14 10.44
C ILE A 111 2.50 -18.65 9.00
N LEU A 112 1.89 -19.45 8.13
CA LEU A 112 1.67 -19.04 6.73
C LEU A 112 0.74 -17.83 6.63
N VAL A 113 -0.32 -17.75 7.43
CA VAL A 113 -1.22 -16.59 7.47
C VAL A 113 -0.47 -15.32 7.90
N GLU A 114 0.40 -15.40 8.90
CA GLU A 114 1.22 -14.26 9.32
C GLU A 114 2.20 -13.82 8.24
N VAL A 115 2.90 -14.77 7.61
CA VAL A 115 3.84 -14.47 6.52
C VAL A 115 3.13 -13.85 5.33
N GLU A 116 1.98 -14.39 4.93
CA GLU A 116 1.14 -13.84 3.85
C GLU A 116 0.69 -12.41 4.19
N ALA A 117 0.26 -12.14 5.43
CA ALA A 117 -0.09 -10.79 5.88
C ALA A 117 1.10 -9.83 5.88
N ALA A 118 2.28 -10.27 6.33
CA ALA A 118 3.51 -9.48 6.30
C ALA A 118 3.94 -9.15 4.86
N LEU A 119 3.85 -10.10 3.94
CA LEU A 119 4.13 -9.87 2.52
C LEU A 119 3.17 -8.85 1.90
N VAL A 120 1.88 -8.91 2.23
CA VAL A 120 0.91 -7.91 1.78
C VAL A 120 1.27 -6.51 2.30
N ALA A 121 1.65 -6.39 3.57
CA ALA A 121 2.07 -5.12 4.16
C ALA A 121 3.34 -4.57 3.48
N LEU A 122 4.35 -5.40 3.27
CA LEU A 122 5.59 -5.02 2.57
C LEU A 122 5.33 -4.60 1.13
N ASN A 123 4.45 -5.30 0.41
CA ASN A 123 4.08 -4.92 -0.95
C ASN A 123 3.37 -3.56 -0.98
N ALA A 124 2.51 -3.27 0.00
CA ALA A 124 1.84 -1.97 0.11
C ALA A 124 2.83 -0.83 0.41
N GLU A 125 3.81 -1.08 1.28
CA GLU A 125 4.88 -0.13 1.59
C GLU A 125 5.80 0.11 0.39
N SER A 126 6.23 -0.95 -0.31
CA SER A 126 7.00 -0.84 -1.55
C SER A 126 6.26 -0.01 -2.60
N ALA A 127 4.97 -0.28 -2.82
CA ALA A 127 4.16 0.48 -3.76
C ALA A 127 3.99 1.96 -3.37
N LYS A 128 4.03 2.27 -2.07
CA LYS A 128 4.04 3.65 -1.58
C LYS A 128 5.37 4.34 -1.91
N SER A 129 6.49 3.68 -1.62
CA SER A 129 7.83 4.19 -1.95
C SER A 129 8.01 4.41 -3.46
N ASP A 130 7.50 3.52 -4.30
CA ASP A 130 7.55 3.69 -5.76
C ASP A 130 6.82 4.95 -6.23
N ARG A 131 5.66 5.26 -5.63
CA ARG A 131 4.91 6.49 -5.93
C ARG A 131 5.67 7.73 -5.48
N GLU A 132 6.27 7.70 -4.30
CA GLU A 132 7.08 8.80 -3.78
C GLU A 132 8.30 9.05 -4.66
N LEU A 133 9.02 8.00 -5.08
CA LEU A 133 10.14 8.10 -6.02
C LEU A 133 9.70 8.66 -7.38
N ALA A 134 8.56 8.20 -7.91
CA ALA A 134 8.02 8.74 -9.16
C ALA A 134 7.67 10.23 -9.04
N GLN A 135 7.13 10.66 -7.91
CA GLN A 135 6.83 12.07 -7.64
C GLN A 135 8.12 12.90 -7.55
N LEU A 136 9.12 12.45 -6.78
CA LEU A 136 10.40 13.13 -6.66
C LEU A 136 11.13 13.23 -8.00
N ASN A 137 11.07 12.20 -8.84
CA ASN A 137 11.63 12.22 -10.19
C ASN A 137 10.96 13.29 -11.06
N ARG A 138 9.64 13.46 -11.00
CA ARG A 138 8.93 14.53 -11.73
C ARG A 138 9.38 15.91 -11.26
N LEU A 139 9.40 16.14 -9.94
CA LEU A 139 9.86 17.40 -9.35
C LEU A 139 11.33 17.69 -9.74
N GLY A 140 12.19 16.68 -9.75
CA GLY A 140 13.57 16.81 -10.19
C GLY A 140 13.71 17.17 -11.67
N GLN A 141 12.86 16.60 -12.54
CA GLN A 141 12.83 16.98 -13.96
C GLN A 141 12.34 18.42 -14.17
N GLU A 142 11.33 18.85 -13.42
CA GLU A 142 10.83 20.23 -13.45
C GLU A 142 11.89 21.22 -12.97
N ALA A 143 12.57 20.92 -11.86
CA ALA A 143 13.66 21.75 -11.35
C ALA A 143 14.79 21.91 -12.38
N ARG A 144 15.19 20.82 -13.06
CA ARG A 144 16.21 20.87 -14.13
C ARG A 144 15.76 21.72 -15.33
N ARG A 145 14.48 21.70 -15.69
CA ARG A 145 13.94 22.56 -16.75
C ARG A 145 14.02 24.02 -16.36
N ILE A 146 13.63 24.35 -15.13
CA ILE A 146 13.70 25.72 -14.59
C ILE A 146 15.16 26.19 -14.56
N GLU A 147 16.09 25.35 -14.10
CA GLU A 147 17.52 25.65 -14.07
C GLU A 147 18.07 25.95 -15.48
N ALA A 148 17.72 25.12 -16.47
CA ALA A 148 18.13 25.34 -17.85
C ALA A 148 17.58 26.67 -18.42
N ASP A 149 16.34 27.03 -18.08
CA ASP A 149 15.74 28.31 -18.48
C ASP A 149 16.45 29.51 -17.83
N LEU A 150 16.77 29.41 -16.55
CA LEU A 150 17.50 30.45 -15.82
C LEU A 150 18.92 30.64 -16.39
N LEU A 151 19.62 29.56 -16.72
CA LEU A 151 20.93 29.62 -17.37
C LEU A 151 20.86 30.32 -18.73
N ARG A 152 19.85 30.02 -19.55
CA ARG A 152 19.63 30.69 -20.84
C ARG A 152 19.37 32.18 -20.67
N ARG A 153 18.53 32.56 -19.70
CA ARG A 153 18.24 33.97 -19.39
C ARG A 153 19.49 34.71 -18.92
N ARG A 154 20.28 34.09 -18.05
CA ARG A 154 21.56 34.64 -17.56
C ARG A 154 22.52 34.93 -18.71
N ALA A 155 22.73 33.97 -19.61
CA ALA A 155 23.60 34.16 -20.77
C ALA A 155 23.12 35.32 -21.67
N GLY A 156 21.79 35.48 -21.82
CA GLY A 156 21.21 36.62 -22.54
C GLY A 156 21.47 37.97 -21.87
N ILE A 157 21.41 38.03 -20.54
CA ILE A 157 21.73 39.24 -19.76
C ILE A 157 23.21 39.58 -19.88
N GLU A 158 24.10 38.59 -19.72
CA GLU A 158 25.55 38.77 -19.84
C GLU A 158 25.91 39.35 -21.23
N LYS A 159 25.38 38.76 -22.32
CA LYS A 159 25.57 39.29 -23.67
C LYS A 159 25.06 40.73 -23.83
N ARG A 160 23.93 41.06 -23.20
CA ARG A 160 23.38 42.42 -23.26
C ARG A 160 24.25 43.43 -22.51
N MET A 161 24.85 43.02 -21.39
CA MET A 161 25.81 43.84 -20.64
C MET A 161 27.04 44.12 -21.51
N GLU A 162 27.63 43.10 -22.14
CA GLU A 162 28.78 43.26 -23.05
C GLU A 162 28.47 44.25 -24.18
N GLN A 163 27.28 44.17 -24.79
CA GLN A 163 26.85 45.11 -25.82
C GLN A 163 26.78 46.56 -25.32
N ILE A 164 26.26 46.77 -24.11
CA ILE A 164 26.15 48.10 -23.49
C ILE A 164 27.54 48.65 -23.19
N GLU A 165 28.45 47.82 -22.68
CA GLU A 165 29.83 48.20 -22.40
C GLU A 165 30.58 48.58 -23.69
N ALA A 166 30.45 47.79 -24.75
CA ALA A 166 31.02 48.10 -26.06
C ALA A 166 30.47 49.41 -26.64
N ALA A 167 29.16 49.65 -26.53
CA ALA A 167 28.54 50.90 -26.96
C ALA A 167 29.08 52.09 -26.16
N ARG A 168 29.21 51.95 -24.83
CA ARG A 168 29.77 52.98 -23.94
C ARG A 168 31.22 53.31 -24.31
N ALA A 169 32.04 52.30 -24.60
CA ALA A 169 33.42 52.50 -25.05
C ALA A 169 33.48 53.26 -26.38
N ASN A 170 32.62 52.92 -27.35
CA ASN A 170 32.52 53.61 -28.63
C ASN A 170 32.11 55.09 -28.46
N PHE A 171 31.09 55.37 -27.65
CA PHE A 171 30.68 56.76 -27.37
C PHE A 171 31.80 57.56 -26.71
N ASN A 172 32.55 56.97 -25.77
CA ASN A 172 33.70 57.62 -25.16
C ASN A 172 34.79 57.93 -26.19
N ALA A 173 35.13 57.00 -27.07
CA ALA A 173 36.12 57.21 -28.13
C ALA A 173 35.70 58.35 -29.07
N ARG A 174 34.44 58.37 -29.53
CA ARG A 174 33.90 59.45 -30.35
C ARG A 174 33.95 60.81 -29.64
N ARG A 175 33.65 60.84 -28.34
CA ARG A 175 33.73 62.07 -27.53
C ARG A 175 35.16 62.60 -27.44
N VAL A 176 36.16 61.73 -27.30
CA VAL A 176 37.58 62.13 -27.33
C VAL A 176 37.95 62.68 -28.71
N ASN A 177 37.61 61.97 -29.79
CA ASN A 177 37.90 62.42 -31.15
C ASN A 177 37.28 63.79 -31.45
N LEU A 178 36.02 64.01 -31.06
CA LEU A 178 35.36 65.31 -31.22
C LEU A 178 36.07 66.42 -30.44
N ARG A 179 36.55 66.14 -29.22
CA ARG A 179 37.34 67.12 -28.45
C ARG A 179 38.65 67.47 -29.16
N CYS A 180 39.35 66.50 -29.72
CA CYS A 180 40.55 66.73 -30.52
C CYS A 180 40.25 67.59 -31.75
N LEU A 181 39.20 67.28 -32.50
CA LEU A 181 38.78 68.06 -33.67
C LEU A 181 38.44 69.52 -33.32
N VAL A 182 37.78 69.76 -32.17
CA VAL A 182 37.50 71.12 -31.68
C VAL A 182 38.80 71.87 -31.39
N ILE A 183 39.78 71.22 -30.76
CA ILE A 183 41.10 71.82 -30.49
C ILE A 183 41.80 72.18 -31.81
N GLU A 184 41.90 71.24 -32.75
CA GLU A 184 42.52 71.49 -34.06
C GLU A 184 41.83 72.61 -34.85
N ALA A 185 40.49 72.67 -34.81
CA ALA A 185 39.73 73.73 -35.48
C ALA A 185 39.98 75.10 -34.84
N ALA A 186 40.05 75.17 -33.51
CA ALA A 186 40.38 76.40 -32.79
C ALA A 186 41.80 76.88 -33.10
N GLU A 187 42.78 75.96 -33.16
CA GLU A 187 44.15 76.27 -33.54
C GLU A 187 44.24 76.82 -34.98
N ARG A 188 43.51 76.24 -35.93
CA ARG A 188 43.44 76.77 -37.31
C ARG A 188 42.82 78.16 -37.38
N LEU A 189 41.75 78.42 -36.62
CA LEU A 189 41.09 79.72 -36.59
C LEU A 189 41.95 80.81 -35.95
N MET A 190 42.74 80.48 -34.92
CA MET A 190 43.65 81.43 -34.28
C MET A 190 44.96 81.63 -35.07
N GLY A 191 45.45 80.59 -35.75
CA GLY A 191 46.61 80.67 -36.65
C GLY A 191 46.34 81.37 -37.99
N GLY A 192 45.07 81.61 -38.32
CA GLY A 192 44.65 82.30 -39.55
C GLY A 192 44.56 83.84 -39.46
N VAL A 193 44.99 84.46 -38.35
CA VAL A 193 44.88 85.92 -38.11
C VAL A 193 46.21 86.67 -38.38
N THR A 194 47.13 86.08 -39.13
CA THR A 194 48.31 86.79 -39.64
C THR A 194 48.50 86.55 -41.12
N SER A 195 47.77 87.32 -41.93
CA SER A 195 48.14 87.70 -43.31
C SER A 195 47.33 88.93 -43.69
#